data_AF-A0A662C5W7-F1
#
_entry.id   AF-A0A662C5W7-F1
#
_cell.length_a   1.000
_cell.length_b   1.000
_cell.length_c   1.000
_cell.angle_alpha   90.00
_cell.angle_beta   90.00
_cell.angle_gamma   90.00
#
_symmetry.space_group_name_H-M   'P 1'
#
loop_
_entity.id
_entity.type
_entity.pdbx_description
1 polymer ?
#
loop_
_entity_poly.entity_id
_entity_poly.type
_entity_poly.pdbx_seq_one_letter_code
_entity_poly.pdbx_strand_id
1 'polypeptide(L)'
;GKVLLDHNRPWIKVEAPAVIRNLKDPASGKDQKRDLALQGPRSLDILQALTDDTALKRALSGLRRTELMSCELRGIPLVVARTGYTGENWGFEILVHPEQIVKLWNLILKAGQPFGVKPAGLACRDSTRIEAGLPLYSHELAGQLEITPVKAGFPGYVKYHKPFFVGRDALLAIEADRQQEIVRFRCDQKRTRRPKELDLLIDQDNQQIGHVTSCSMDVEGNLVGLALVDRELTSPGTELTVCTAAGGSRGDCLQINGQSVLPIAITVLTRFPEKDGKKPAWMAGED
;
A
#
# COMPACT_ATOMS: atom_id res chain seq x y z
N GLY A 1 1.98 19.24 -27.09
CA GLY A 1 3.10 20.14 -26.77
C GLY A 1 4.42 19.42 -26.95
N LYS A 2 5.54 20.14 -27.09
CA LYS A 2 6.89 19.56 -26.99
C LYS A 2 7.26 19.53 -25.50
N VAL A 3 7.60 18.36 -24.96
CA VAL A 3 8.05 18.20 -23.57
C VAL A 3 9.54 17.87 -23.60
N LEU A 4 10.33 18.56 -22.77
CA LEU A 4 11.72 18.23 -22.54
C LEU A 4 11.78 17.10 -21.50
N LEU A 5 12.22 15.91 -21.91
CA LEU A 5 12.26 14.73 -21.03
C LEU A 5 13.51 14.70 -20.13
N ASP A 6 14.60 15.30 -20.60
CA ASP A 6 15.90 15.29 -19.95
C ASP A 6 16.68 16.56 -20.34
N HIS A 7 17.15 17.33 -19.36
CA HIS A 7 17.91 18.55 -19.58
C HIS A 7 19.32 18.30 -20.14
N ASN A 8 19.94 17.18 -19.77
CA ASN A 8 21.27 16.79 -20.22
C ASN A 8 21.22 16.09 -21.59
N ARG A 9 20.06 15.53 -21.94
CA ARG A 9 19.83 14.83 -23.22
C ARG A 9 18.58 15.37 -23.92
N PRO A 10 18.58 16.64 -24.36
CA PRO A 10 17.40 17.30 -24.94
C PRO A 10 16.89 16.67 -26.26
N TRP A 11 17.69 15.80 -26.88
CA TRP A 11 17.32 15.06 -28.08
C TRP A 11 16.49 13.80 -27.82
N ILE A 12 16.39 13.33 -26.57
CA ILE A 12 15.57 12.15 -26.24
C ILE A 12 14.09 12.45 -26.49
N LYS A 13 13.43 11.49 -27.13
CA LYS A 13 12.00 11.53 -27.45
C LYS A 13 11.36 10.21 -27.07
N VAL A 14 10.04 10.21 -26.93
CA VAL A 14 9.26 8.97 -26.79
C VAL A 14 9.43 8.14 -28.07
N GLU A 15 10.00 6.93 -27.95
CA GLU A 15 10.37 6.08 -29.09
C GLU A 15 9.16 5.47 -29.81
N ALA A 16 8.07 5.20 -29.08
CA ALA A 16 6.86 4.58 -29.63
C ALA A 16 5.60 5.31 -29.15
N PRO A 17 4.61 5.54 -30.03
CA PRO A 17 3.34 6.08 -29.61
C PRO A 17 2.66 5.07 -28.67
N ALA A 18 2.43 5.48 -27.42
CA ALA A 18 1.59 4.73 -26.50
C ALA A 18 0.15 5.21 -26.64
N VAL A 19 -0.78 4.29 -26.90
CA VAL A 19 -2.21 4.60 -26.85
C VAL A 19 -2.68 4.35 -25.42
N ILE A 20 -2.92 5.42 -24.67
CA ILE A 20 -3.49 5.34 -23.33
C ILE A 20 -5.01 5.31 -23.47
N ARG A 21 -5.64 4.24 -23.01
CA ARG A 21 -7.10 4.07 -23.02
C ARG A 21 -7.64 4.13 -21.59
N ASN A 22 -8.65 4.97 -21.36
CA ASN A 22 -9.39 4.96 -20.10
C ASN A 22 -10.50 3.91 -20.15
N LEU A 23 -10.22 2.70 -19.68
CA LEU A 23 -11.21 1.62 -19.62
C LEU A 23 -12.33 1.88 -18.59
N LYS A 24 -12.25 2.96 -17.79
CA LYS A 24 -13.36 3.38 -16.95
C LYS A 24 -14.40 4.21 -17.71
N ASP A 25 -14.01 4.80 -18.84
CA ASP A 25 -14.86 5.66 -19.66
C ASP A 25 -15.93 4.84 -20.41
N PRO A 26 -17.22 5.24 -20.36
CA PRO A 26 -18.28 4.66 -21.20
C PRO A 26 -17.92 4.55 -22.69
N ALA A 27 -17.11 5.47 -23.22
CA ALA A 27 -16.64 5.44 -24.61
C ALA A 27 -15.78 4.20 -24.94
N SER A 28 -15.27 3.47 -23.94
CA SER A 28 -14.59 2.19 -24.14
C SER A 28 -15.53 1.03 -24.50
N GLY A 29 -16.85 1.21 -24.45
CA GLY A 29 -17.84 0.22 -24.86
C GLY A 29 -17.62 -1.14 -24.19
N LYS A 30 -17.54 -2.21 -24.98
CA LYS A 30 -17.29 -3.59 -24.50
C LYS A 30 -15.97 -3.77 -23.74
N ASP A 31 -15.00 -2.89 -23.97
CA ASP A 31 -13.70 -2.99 -23.32
C ASP A 31 -13.71 -2.36 -21.93
N GLN A 32 -14.80 -1.70 -21.53
CA GLN A 32 -14.93 -1.12 -20.19
C GLN A 32 -14.61 -2.13 -19.10
N LYS A 33 -13.95 -1.64 -18.05
CA LYS A 33 -13.61 -2.40 -16.85
C LYS A 33 -13.94 -1.58 -15.61
N ARG A 34 -14.39 -2.29 -14.58
CA ARG A 34 -14.46 -1.89 -13.19
C ARG A 34 -13.78 -2.95 -12.36
N ASP A 35 -13.22 -2.53 -11.25
CA ASP A 35 -12.41 -3.37 -10.39
C ASP A 35 -13.18 -3.75 -9.12
N LEU A 36 -12.99 -4.98 -8.69
CA LEU A 36 -13.53 -5.52 -7.46
C LEU A 36 -12.46 -6.37 -6.77
N ALA A 37 -12.05 -5.95 -5.57
CA ALA A 37 -11.08 -6.68 -4.77
C ALA A 37 -11.77 -7.79 -3.95
N LEU A 38 -11.20 -9.00 -4.00
CA LEU A 38 -11.53 -10.10 -3.10
C LEU A 38 -10.24 -10.51 -2.37
N GLN A 39 -10.15 -10.17 -1.09
CA GLN A 39 -8.91 -10.25 -0.31
C GLN A 39 -9.13 -11.14 0.93
N GLY A 40 -8.09 -11.87 1.33
CA GLY A 40 -8.14 -12.75 2.49
C GLY A 40 -7.77 -14.20 2.18
N PRO A 41 -7.47 -15.00 3.22
CA PRO A 41 -6.97 -16.37 3.06
C PRO A 41 -7.94 -17.31 2.34
N ARG A 42 -9.25 -17.00 2.34
CA ARG A 42 -10.29 -17.79 1.68
C ARG A 42 -10.64 -17.29 0.28
N SER A 43 -9.94 -16.28 -0.26
CA SER A 43 -10.28 -15.67 -1.56
C SER A 43 -10.24 -16.66 -2.71
N LEU A 44 -9.25 -17.57 -2.72
CA LEU A 44 -9.14 -18.61 -3.75
C LEU A 44 -10.34 -19.58 -3.69
N ASP A 45 -10.68 -20.07 -2.50
CA ASP A 45 -11.80 -20.99 -2.31
C ASP A 45 -13.12 -20.38 -2.79
N ILE A 46 -13.33 -19.09 -2.49
CA ILE A 46 -14.51 -18.34 -2.92
C ILE A 46 -14.57 -18.22 -4.45
N LEU A 47 -13.46 -17.89 -5.12
CA LEU A 47 -13.42 -17.85 -6.59
C LEU A 47 -13.65 -19.23 -7.21
N GLN A 48 -13.06 -20.29 -6.64
CA GLN A 48 -13.27 -21.65 -7.12
C GLN A 48 -14.72 -22.11 -6.96
N ALA A 49 -15.44 -21.64 -5.93
CA ALA A 49 -16.87 -21.95 -5.76
C ALA A 49 -17.76 -21.33 -6.86
N LEU A 50 -17.24 -20.35 -7.64
CA LEU A 50 -17.94 -19.73 -8.76
C LEU A 50 -17.80 -20.50 -10.08
N THR A 51 -17.14 -21.66 -10.08
CA THR A 51 -17.06 -22.53 -11.27
C THR A 51 -17.10 -24.00 -10.88
N ASP A 52 -17.65 -24.82 -11.78
CA ASP A 52 -17.59 -26.29 -11.66
C ASP A 52 -16.51 -26.88 -12.57
N ASP A 53 -15.90 -26.05 -13.43
CA ASP A 53 -14.79 -26.45 -14.30
C ASP A 53 -13.51 -26.69 -13.48
N THR A 54 -13.06 -27.95 -13.48
CA THR A 54 -11.88 -28.38 -12.75
C THR A 54 -10.58 -27.81 -13.35
N ALA A 55 -10.53 -27.58 -14.66
CA ALA A 55 -9.39 -26.95 -15.30
C ALA A 55 -9.25 -25.48 -14.87
N LEU A 56 -10.36 -24.73 -14.83
CA LEU A 56 -10.37 -23.36 -14.35
C LEU A 56 -9.99 -23.27 -12.85
N LYS A 57 -10.47 -24.19 -12.01
CA LYS A 57 -10.03 -24.25 -10.60
C LYS A 57 -8.52 -24.39 -10.47
N ARG A 58 -7.92 -25.30 -11.24
CA ARG A 58 -6.46 -25.49 -11.27
C ARG A 58 -5.73 -24.25 -11.77
N ALA A 59 -6.24 -23.60 -12.82
CA ALA A 59 -5.66 -22.36 -13.33
C ALA A 59 -5.68 -21.24 -12.28
N LEU A 60 -6.79 -21.07 -11.55
CA LEU A 60 -6.89 -20.10 -10.46
C LEU A 60 -5.91 -20.39 -9.31
N SER A 61 -5.72 -21.67 -8.94
CA SER A 61 -4.72 -22.07 -7.93
C SER A 61 -3.28 -21.88 -8.41
N GLY A 62 -3.03 -22.05 -9.71
CA GLY A 62 -1.71 -21.95 -10.32
C GLY A 62 -1.25 -20.53 -10.61
N LEU A 63 -2.15 -19.54 -10.53
CA LEU A 63 -1.83 -18.14 -10.79
C LEU A 63 -0.79 -17.65 -9.76
N ARG A 64 0.40 -17.26 -10.21
CA ARG A 64 1.44 -16.70 -9.33
C ARG A 64 1.10 -15.26 -8.96
N ARG A 65 1.72 -14.74 -7.90
CA ARG A 65 1.47 -13.36 -7.49
C ARG A 65 1.91 -12.40 -8.60
N THR A 66 1.15 -11.34 -8.83
CA THR A 66 1.31 -10.39 -9.94
C THR A 66 1.01 -10.93 -11.35
N GLU A 67 0.57 -12.19 -11.47
CA GLU A 67 0.00 -12.70 -12.72
C GLU A 67 -1.49 -12.40 -12.85
N LEU A 68 -1.98 -12.42 -14.09
CA LEU A 68 -3.39 -12.26 -14.43
C LEU A 68 -3.81 -13.26 -15.50
N MET A 69 -5.11 -13.55 -15.54
CA MET A 69 -5.71 -14.36 -16.59
C MET A 69 -7.11 -13.86 -16.93
N SER A 70 -7.48 -13.98 -18.20
CA SER A 70 -8.87 -13.82 -18.65
C SER A 70 -9.62 -15.14 -18.44
N CYS A 71 -10.83 -15.08 -17.89
CA CYS A 71 -11.68 -16.25 -17.72
C CYS A 71 -13.16 -15.88 -17.63
N GLU A 72 -14.01 -16.89 -17.46
CA GLU A 72 -15.44 -16.75 -17.26
C GLU A 72 -15.86 -17.42 -15.96
N LEU A 73 -16.58 -16.70 -15.09
CA LEU A 73 -17.17 -17.24 -13.87
C LEU A 73 -18.69 -17.07 -13.92
N ARG A 74 -19.45 -18.18 -13.84
CA ARG A 74 -20.93 -18.20 -13.96
C ARG A 74 -21.46 -17.37 -15.16
N GLY A 75 -20.84 -17.49 -16.33
CA GLY A 75 -21.27 -16.76 -17.53
C GLY A 75 -20.79 -15.30 -17.60
N ILE A 76 -19.89 -14.87 -16.72
CA ILE A 76 -19.39 -13.49 -16.67
C ILE A 76 -17.94 -13.45 -17.14
N PRO A 77 -17.64 -12.87 -18.32
CA PRO A 77 -16.27 -12.70 -18.79
C PRO A 77 -15.56 -11.60 -17.96
N LEU A 78 -14.36 -11.92 -17.48
CA LEU A 78 -13.60 -11.07 -16.58
C LEU A 78 -12.09 -11.36 -16.67
N VAL A 79 -11.29 -10.49 -16.06
CA VAL A 79 -9.86 -10.73 -15.81
C VAL A 79 -9.66 -10.85 -14.30
N VAL A 80 -8.99 -11.92 -13.88
CA VAL A 80 -8.55 -12.11 -12.50
C VAL A 80 -7.06 -11.84 -12.43
N ALA A 81 -6.63 -10.92 -11.57
CA ALA A 81 -5.24 -10.71 -11.24
C ALA A 81 -4.98 -11.16 -9.80
N ARG A 82 -3.95 -12.00 -9.57
CA ARG A 82 -3.54 -12.37 -8.21
C ARG A 82 -2.69 -11.26 -7.62
N THR A 83 -3.36 -10.24 -7.14
CA THR A 83 -2.79 -9.06 -6.50
C THR A 83 -3.60 -8.68 -5.25
N GLY A 84 -3.00 -7.90 -4.37
CA GLY A 84 -3.69 -7.54 -3.14
C GLY A 84 -2.97 -6.48 -2.35
N TYR A 85 -3.77 -5.66 -1.67
CA TYR A 85 -3.32 -4.49 -0.93
C TYR A 85 -3.65 -4.59 0.57
N THR A 86 -3.71 -5.82 1.09
CA THR A 86 -4.05 -6.12 2.50
C THR A 86 -2.96 -6.92 3.24
N GLY A 87 -1.86 -7.26 2.57
CA GLY A 87 -0.81 -8.13 3.13
C GLY A 87 -1.17 -9.63 3.15
N GLU A 88 -2.34 -10.01 2.64
CA GLU A 88 -2.76 -11.40 2.60
C GLU A 88 -2.06 -12.20 1.50
N ASN A 89 -1.84 -13.50 1.77
CA ASN A 89 -1.18 -14.41 0.82
C ASN A 89 -2.05 -14.67 -0.42
N TRP A 90 -3.37 -14.65 -0.21
CA TRP A 90 -4.38 -14.75 -1.25
C TRP A 90 -5.20 -13.47 -1.31
N GLY A 91 -5.31 -12.97 -2.53
CA GLY A 91 -6.06 -11.78 -2.88
C GLY A 91 -6.13 -11.69 -4.38
N PHE A 92 -7.25 -11.18 -4.86
CA PHE A 92 -7.50 -10.98 -6.27
C PHE A 92 -8.09 -9.60 -6.53
N GLU A 93 -7.69 -9.01 -7.63
CA GLU A 93 -8.39 -7.91 -8.28
C GLU A 93 -9.15 -8.48 -9.48
N ILE A 94 -10.45 -8.19 -9.56
CA ILE A 94 -11.35 -8.77 -10.55
C ILE A 94 -11.88 -7.66 -11.44
N LEU A 95 -11.37 -7.61 -12.67
CA LEU A 95 -11.74 -6.60 -13.66
C LEU A 95 -12.88 -7.12 -14.52
N VAL A 96 -14.03 -6.46 -14.44
CA VAL A 96 -15.28 -6.88 -15.10
C VAL A 96 -15.98 -5.72 -15.79
N HIS A 97 -16.79 -5.98 -16.82
CA HIS A 97 -17.63 -4.95 -17.42
C HIS A 97 -18.60 -4.34 -16.38
N PRO A 98 -18.83 -3.02 -16.36
CA PRO A 98 -19.69 -2.36 -15.37
C PRO A 98 -21.11 -2.93 -15.29
N GLU A 99 -21.69 -3.41 -16.39
CA GLU A 99 -23.03 -4.02 -16.40
C GLU A 99 -23.11 -5.33 -15.60
N GLN A 100 -21.97 -6.01 -15.40
CA GLN A 100 -21.91 -7.29 -14.71
C GLN A 100 -21.44 -7.17 -13.26
N ILE A 101 -20.95 -6.00 -12.81
CA ILE A 101 -20.29 -5.86 -11.51
C ILE A 101 -21.22 -6.16 -10.33
N VAL A 102 -22.49 -5.71 -10.40
CA VAL A 102 -23.48 -5.96 -9.33
C VAL A 102 -23.83 -7.45 -9.25
N LYS A 103 -23.95 -8.11 -10.41
CA LYS A 103 -24.20 -9.56 -10.48
C LYS A 103 -23.02 -10.33 -9.89
N LEU A 104 -21.79 -9.99 -10.29
CA LEU A 104 -20.57 -10.60 -9.78
C LEU A 104 -20.43 -10.41 -8.27
N TRP A 105 -20.66 -9.19 -7.77
CA TRP A 105 -20.65 -8.87 -6.34
C TRP A 105 -21.56 -9.79 -5.53
N ASN A 106 -22.83 -9.93 -5.95
CA ASN A 106 -23.79 -10.79 -5.26
C ASN A 106 -23.43 -12.27 -5.34
N LEU A 107 -22.87 -12.73 -6.46
CA LEU A 107 -22.39 -14.10 -6.60
C LEU A 107 -21.23 -14.39 -5.65
N ILE A 108 -20.26 -13.48 -5.54
CA ILE A 108 -19.14 -13.60 -4.60
C ILE A 108 -19.64 -13.66 -3.15
N LEU A 109 -20.57 -12.77 -2.76
CA LEU A 109 -21.12 -12.78 -1.41
C LEU A 109 -21.87 -14.09 -1.10
N LYS A 110 -22.67 -14.58 -2.05
CA LYS A 110 -23.41 -15.84 -1.88
C LYS A 110 -22.47 -17.04 -1.78
N ALA A 111 -21.54 -17.17 -2.71
CA ALA A 111 -20.57 -18.27 -2.71
C ALA A 111 -19.60 -18.19 -1.51
N GLY A 112 -19.33 -16.97 -1.05
CA GLY A 112 -18.43 -16.69 0.06
C GLY A 112 -19.03 -16.81 1.45
N GLN A 113 -20.35 -16.97 1.59
CA GLN A 113 -21.02 -17.07 2.89
C GLN A 113 -20.44 -18.19 3.78
N PRO A 114 -20.22 -19.43 3.29
CA PRO A 114 -19.61 -20.50 4.12
C PRO A 114 -18.17 -20.20 4.54
N PHE A 115 -17.52 -19.26 3.85
CA PHE A 115 -16.15 -18.83 4.10
C PHE A 115 -16.06 -17.54 4.92
N GLY A 116 -17.20 -16.97 5.32
CA GLY A 116 -17.27 -15.75 6.13
C GLY A 116 -16.96 -14.46 5.38
N VAL A 117 -17.15 -14.42 4.05
CA VAL A 117 -16.94 -13.19 3.25
C VAL A 117 -17.82 -12.05 3.76
N LYS A 118 -17.29 -10.83 3.75
CA LYS A 118 -18.02 -9.62 4.13
C LYS A 118 -17.68 -8.46 3.19
N PRO A 119 -18.64 -7.57 2.90
CA PRO A 119 -18.33 -6.27 2.31
C PRO A 119 -17.35 -5.49 3.17
N ALA A 120 -16.39 -4.83 2.54
CA ALA A 120 -15.40 -3.98 3.21
C ALA A 120 -15.30 -2.62 2.51
N GLY A 121 -15.30 -1.55 3.29
CA GLY A 121 -15.15 -0.18 2.80
C GLY A 121 -13.69 0.27 2.73
N LEU A 122 -13.47 1.52 2.30
CA LEU A 122 -12.13 2.09 2.15
C LEU A 122 -11.35 2.16 3.47
N ALA A 123 -12.01 2.40 4.60
CA ALA A 123 -11.36 2.41 5.91
C ALA A 123 -10.75 1.04 6.28
N CYS A 124 -11.40 -0.07 5.90
CA CYS A 124 -10.85 -1.41 6.11
C CYS A 124 -9.60 -1.64 5.26
N ARG A 125 -9.59 -1.13 4.02
CA ARG A 125 -8.41 -1.17 3.14
C ARG A 125 -7.26 -0.36 3.75
N ASP A 126 -7.55 0.82 4.27
CA ASP A 126 -6.51 1.66 4.89
C ASP A 126 -5.95 1.01 6.16
N SER A 127 -6.78 0.37 6.99
CA SER A 127 -6.31 -0.44 8.12
C SER A 127 -5.36 -1.54 7.67
N THR A 128 -5.84 -2.42 6.78
CA THR A 128 -5.11 -3.61 6.38
C THR A 128 -3.82 -3.30 5.63
N ARG A 129 -3.77 -2.25 4.79
CA ARG A 129 -2.53 -1.83 4.12
C ARG A 129 -1.51 -1.25 5.10
N ILE A 130 -1.95 -0.53 6.13
CA ILE A 130 -1.07 -0.02 7.19
C ILE A 130 -0.52 -1.18 8.02
N GLU A 131 -1.38 -2.09 8.43
CA GLU A 131 -0.98 -3.32 9.14
C GLU A 131 0.04 -4.12 8.32
N ALA A 132 -0.16 -4.22 7.01
CA ALA A 132 0.74 -4.89 6.08
C ALA A 132 2.02 -4.11 5.74
N GLY A 133 2.14 -2.83 6.14
CA GLY A 133 3.30 -1.99 5.80
C GLY A 133 3.32 -1.44 4.37
N LEU A 134 2.19 -1.46 3.66
CA LEU A 134 2.13 -1.07 2.24
C LEU A 134 1.94 0.45 2.06
N PRO A 135 2.61 1.05 1.05
CA PRO A 135 2.59 2.50 0.84
C PRO A 135 1.36 2.95 0.05
N LEU A 136 0.79 4.10 0.39
CA LEU A 136 -0.23 4.76 -0.41
C LEU A 136 0.36 6.02 -1.09
N TYR A 137 0.01 6.24 -2.37
CA TYR A 137 0.39 7.47 -3.06
C TYR A 137 -0.13 8.69 -2.30
N SER A 138 0.65 9.77 -2.27
CA SER A 138 0.48 10.96 -1.43
C SER A 138 0.85 10.80 0.05
N HIS A 139 0.88 9.58 0.59
CA HIS A 139 1.21 9.34 2.01
C HIS A 139 2.64 8.81 2.18
N GLU A 140 2.94 7.66 1.60
CA GLU A 140 4.27 7.03 1.65
C GLU A 140 4.99 7.02 0.29
N LEU A 141 4.39 7.64 -0.73
CA LEU A 141 4.96 7.79 -2.06
C LEU A 141 4.55 9.16 -2.63
N ALA A 142 5.53 9.94 -3.08
CA ALA A 142 5.35 11.34 -3.50
C ALA A 142 4.69 12.18 -2.38
N GLY A 143 3.72 13.02 -2.73
CA GLY A 143 3.01 13.87 -1.77
C GLY A 143 3.86 15.02 -1.23
N GLN A 144 3.40 15.61 -0.14
CA GLN A 144 4.01 16.79 0.46
C GLN A 144 5.42 16.52 1.03
N LEU A 145 5.70 15.28 1.44
CA LEU A 145 7.00 14.85 1.94
C LEU A 145 7.96 14.40 0.84
N GLU A 146 7.54 14.47 -0.43
CA GLU A 146 8.35 14.12 -1.62
C GLU A 146 9.00 12.73 -1.50
N ILE A 147 8.26 11.75 -0.96
CA ILE A 147 8.82 10.45 -0.62
C ILE A 147 9.10 9.66 -1.90
N THR A 148 10.39 9.43 -2.18
CA THR A 148 10.81 8.63 -3.32
C THR A 148 10.60 7.14 -3.07
N PRO A 149 10.55 6.28 -4.12
CA PRO A 149 10.46 4.83 -3.95
C PRO A 149 11.54 4.26 -3.02
N VAL A 150 12.71 4.89 -3.00
CA VAL A 150 13.83 4.50 -2.13
C VAL A 150 13.53 4.84 -0.67
N LYS A 151 13.11 6.08 -0.38
CA LYS A 151 12.69 6.48 0.97
C LYS A 151 11.50 5.63 1.45
N ALA A 152 10.64 5.18 0.53
CA ALA A 152 9.52 4.30 0.83
C ALA A 152 9.88 2.84 1.15
N GLY A 153 11.16 2.45 1.01
CA GLY A 153 11.63 1.08 1.24
C GLY A 153 11.50 0.15 0.01
N PHE A 154 11.39 0.71 -1.20
CA PHE A 154 11.23 -0.04 -2.45
C PHE A 154 12.35 0.17 -3.48
N PRO A 155 13.64 0.25 -3.11
CA PRO A 155 14.73 0.44 -4.08
C PRO A 155 14.79 -0.68 -5.14
N GLY A 156 14.46 -1.93 -4.77
CA GLY A 156 14.47 -3.08 -5.68
C GLY A 156 13.44 -3.02 -6.83
N TYR A 157 12.42 -2.16 -6.71
CA TYR A 157 11.45 -1.92 -7.78
C TYR A 157 11.98 -0.93 -8.83
N VAL A 158 13.04 -0.18 -8.50
CA VAL A 158 13.69 0.75 -9.41
C VAL A 158 14.72 0.02 -10.28
N LYS A 159 14.59 0.11 -11.59
CA LYS A 159 15.48 -0.58 -12.54
C LYS A 159 16.66 0.31 -12.93
N TYR A 160 17.58 0.55 -11.98
CA TYR A 160 18.75 1.43 -12.16
C TYR A 160 19.69 1.04 -13.32
N HIS A 161 19.67 -0.23 -13.73
CA HIS A 161 20.44 -0.74 -14.87
C HIS A 161 19.89 -0.26 -16.23
N LYS A 162 18.65 0.24 -16.30
CA LYS A 162 18.14 0.83 -17.53
C LYS A 162 18.97 2.06 -17.90
N PRO A 163 19.40 2.21 -19.17
CA PRO A 163 20.21 3.35 -19.59
C PRO A 163 19.47 4.69 -19.46
N PHE A 164 18.14 4.64 -19.52
CA PHE A 164 17.29 5.81 -19.38
C PHE A 164 15.93 5.48 -18.75
N PHE A 165 15.49 6.34 -17.84
CA PHE A 165 14.10 6.61 -17.50
C PHE A 165 14.01 8.04 -16.93
N VAL A 166 12.86 8.68 -17.07
CA VAL A 166 12.64 10.04 -16.53
C VAL A 166 12.87 10.02 -15.01
N GLY A 167 13.78 10.88 -14.53
CA GLY A 167 14.14 10.98 -13.10
C GLY A 167 15.25 10.05 -12.62
N ARG A 168 15.90 9.27 -13.52
CA ARG A 168 16.97 8.32 -13.14
C ARG A 168 18.11 8.96 -12.36
N ASP A 169 18.70 10.02 -12.88
CA ASP A 169 19.90 10.62 -12.28
C ASP A 169 19.56 11.32 -10.96
N ALA A 170 18.40 11.97 -10.88
CA ALA A 170 17.88 12.54 -9.63
C ALA A 170 17.68 11.46 -8.56
N LEU A 171 17.13 10.30 -8.93
CA LEU A 171 16.90 9.20 -7.99
C LEU A 171 18.20 8.56 -7.51
N LEU A 172 19.22 8.45 -8.38
CA LEU A 172 20.56 8.00 -7.99
C LEU A 172 21.22 8.95 -6.98
N ALA A 173 21.08 10.26 -7.18
CA ALA A 173 21.59 11.26 -6.23
C ALA A 173 20.88 11.14 -4.87
N ILE A 174 19.55 10.96 -4.87
CA ILE A 174 18.76 10.78 -3.64
C ILE A 174 19.11 9.47 -2.93
N GLU A 175 19.36 8.38 -3.65
CA GLU A 175 19.80 7.11 -3.06
C GLU A 175 21.16 7.25 -2.39
N ALA A 176 22.11 7.92 -3.04
CA ALA A 176 23.47 8.09 -2.55
C ALA A 176 23.54 8.88 -1.22
N ASP A 177 22.60 9.80 -1.02
CA ASP A 177 22.48 10.65 0.18
C ASP A 177 21.17 10.39 0.95
N ARG A 178 20.69 9.14 0.96
CA ARG A 178 19.43 8.81 1.64
C ARG A 178 19.57 8.91 3.16
N GLN A 179 18.95 9.94 3.74
CA GLN A 179 18.90 10.19 5.18
C GLN A 179 17.67 9.61 5.89
N GLN A 180 16.59 9.30 5.16
CA GLN A 180 15.32 8.90 5.75
C GLN A 180 14.71 7.68 5.06
N GLU A 181 13.93 6.92 5.81
CA GLU A 181 13.22 5.73 5.35
C GLU A 181 11.86 5.57 6.05
N ILE A 182 10.90 4.96 5.36
CA ILE A 182 9.60 4.66 5.96
C ILE A 182 9.73 3.45 6.89
N VAL A 183 9.33 3.65 8.14
CA VAL A 183 9.14 2.61 9.14
C VAL A 183 7.66 2.31 9.35
N ARG A 184 7.39 1.17 9.98
CA ARG A 184 6.09 0.86 10.57
C ARG A 184 6.23 1.00 12.08
N PHE A 185 5.21 1.52 12.76
CA PHE A 185 5.22 1.71 14.21
C PHE A 185 3.91 1.25 14.85
N ARG A 186 3.93 1.07 16.16
CA ARG A 186 2.74 0.87 17.00
C ARG A 186 2.75 1.86 18.15
N CYS A 187 1.60 2.43 18.50
CA CYS A 187 1.46 3.20 19.73
C CYS A 187 1.46 2.26 20.94
N ASP A 188 2.23 2.60 21.97
CA ASP A 188 2.40 1.71 23.13
C ASP A 188 1.13 1.64 23.99
N GLN A 189 0.26 2.65 23.88
CA GLN A 189 -1.03 2.71 24.56
C GLN A 189 -2.20 2.62 23.57
N LYS A 190 -3.17 1.75 23.86
CA LYS A 190 -4.38 1.57 23.02
C LYS A 190 -5.31 2.79 23.01
N ARG A 191 -5.42 3.50 24.14
CA ARG A 191 -6.36 4.62 24.32
C ARG A 191 -5.67 5.97 24.23
N THR A 192 -5.01 6.22 23.09
CA THR A 192 -4.39 7.52 22.79
C THR A 192 -5.09 8.20 21.61
N ARG A 193 -4.83 9.49 21.43
CA ARG A 193 -5.27 10.22 20.23
C ARG A 193 -4.60 9.59 19.01
N ARG A 194 -5.35 9.30 17.95
CA ARG A 194 -4.77 8.74 16.74
C ARG A 194 -3.79 9.74 16.11
N PRO A 195 -2.51 9.38 15.91
CA PRO A 195 -1.59 10.15 15.08
C PRO A 195 -2.19 10.47 13.72
N LYS A 196 -1.94 11.68 13.23
CA LYS A 196 -2.38 12.15 11.92
C LYS A 196 -1.18 12.30 10.99
N GLU A 197 -1.47 12.31 9.70
CA GLU A 197 -0.48 12.65 8.69
C GLU A 197 0.19 14.00 9.03
N LEU A 198 1.50 14.06 8.89
CA LEU A 198 2.41 15.17 9.22
C LEU A 198 2.61 15.46 10.71
N ASP A 199 1.99 14.72 11.64
CA ASP A 199 2.36 14.82 13.06
C ASP A 199 3.87 14.54 13.21
N LEU A 200 4.53 15.34 14.06
CA LEU A 200 5.99 15.31 14.21
C LEU A 200 6.43 14.06 14.96
N LEU A 201 7.56 13.49 14.57
CA LEU A 201 8.29 12.55 15.42
C LEU A 201 9.48 13.25 16.04
N ILE A 202 9.70 12.96 17.32
CA ILE A 202 10.89 13.36 18.06
C ILE A 202 11.59 12.16 18.70
N ASP A 203 12.90 12.29 18.88
CA ASP A 203 13.72 11.37 19.66
C ASP A 203 13.69 11.70 21.16
N GLN A 204 14.53 11.02 21.94
CA GLN A 204 14.65 11.21 23.38
C GLN A 204 15.26 12.57 23.77
N ASP A 205 15.99 13.20 22.86
CA ASP A 205 16.62 14.51 23.03
C ASP A 205 15.71 15.66 22.53
N ASN A 206 14.46 15.35 22.15
CA ASN A 206 13.47 16.26 21.57
C ASN A 206 13.86 16.85 20.20
N GLN A 207 14.76 16.20 19.46
CA GLN A 207 15.07 16.58 18.09
C GLN A 207 13.99 16.05 17.15
N GLN A 208 13.62 16.84 16.14
CA GLN A 208 12.69 16.39 15.12
C GLN A 208 13.39 15.41 14.19
N ILE A 209 12.88 14.19 14.12
CA ILE A 209 13.49 13.06 13.39
C ILE A 209 12.59 12.47 12.30
N GLY A 210 11.41 13.06 12.09
CA GLY A 210 10.49 12.54 11.09
C GLY A 210 9.06 13.05 11.16
N HIS A 211 8.21 12.43 10.36
CA HIS A 211 6.78 12.70 10.29
C HIS A 211 5.96 11.40 10.16
N VAL A 212 4.80 11.38 10.80
CA VAL A 212 3.80 10.33 10.60
C VAL A 212 3.21 10.49 9.20
N THR A 213 3.09 9.40 8.44
CA THR A 213 2.48 9.41 7.11
C THR A 213 1.07 8.82 7.12
N SER A 214 0.85 7.80 7.95
CA SER A 214 -0.47 7.20 8.14
C SER A 214 -0.60 6.48 9.46
N CYS A 215 -1.85 6.37 9.96
CA CYS A 215 -2.15 5.60 11.16
C CYS A 215 -3.61 5.13 11.15
N SER A 216 -3.84 3.88 11.54
CA SER A 216 -5.16 3.27 11.71
C SER A 216 -5.16 2.34 12.92
N MET A 217 -6.37 1.98 13.36
CA MET A 217 -6.56 0.94 14.37
C MET A 217 -6.54 -0.43 13.70
N ASP A 218 -5.76 -1.38 14.23
CA ASP A 218 -5.71 -2.77 13.78
C ASP A 218 -6.89 -3.60 14.34
N VAL A 219 -6.93 -4.88 13.99
CA VAL A 219 -7.98 -5.82 14.44
C VAL A 219 -7.95 -6.12 15.95
N GLU A 220 -6.83 -5.89 16.62
CA GLU A 220 -6.64 -6.08 18.07
C GLU A 220 -6.93 -4.80 18.88
N GLY A 221 -7.27 -3.71 18.19
CA GLY A 221 -7.51 -2.39 18.77
C GLY A 221 -6.25 -1.62 19.13
N ASN A 222 -5.08 -1.99 18.60
CA ASN A 222 -3.87 -1.17 18.70
C ASN A 222 -3.88 -0.11 17.58
N LEU A 223 -3.24 1.03 17.82
CA LEU A 223 -2.93 1.98 16.76
C LEU A 223 -1.60 1.60 16.12
N VAL A 224 -1.62 1.35 14.82
CA VAL A 224 -0.46 1.03 13.98
C VAL A 224 -0.37 2.08 12.88
N GLY A 225 0.85 2.44 12.51
CA GLY A 225 1.07 3.48 11.52
C GLY A 225 2.38 3.34 10.78
N LEU A 226 2.57 4.24 9.83
CA LEU A 226 3.78 4.41 9.05
C LEU A 226 4.32 5.81 9.28
N ALA A 227 5.64 5.94 9.27
CA ALA A 227 6.31 7.22 9.46
C ALA A 227 7.58 7.28 8.62
N LEU A 228 7.89 8.46 8.08
CA LEU A 228 9.20 8.76 7.50
C LEU A 228 10.12 9.18 8.63
N VAL A 229 11.20 8.44 8.83
CA VAL A 229 12.10 8.59 9.98
C VAL A 229 13.55 8.61 9.52
N ASP A 230 14.39 9.34 10.25
CA ASP A 230 15.83 9.33 10.07
C ASP A 230 16.40 7.91 10.17
N ARG A 231 17.28 7.57 9.24
CA ARG A 231 17.71 6.19 8.97
C ARG A 231 18.39 5.52 10.17
N GLU A 232 18.99 6.30 11.06
CA GLU A 232 19.64 5.81 12.28
C GLU A 232 18.63 5.24 13.30
N LEU A 233 17.35 5.62 13.18
CA LEU A 233 16.28 5.27 14.12
C LEU A 233 15.28 4.25 13.55
N THR A 234 15.65 3.50 12.50
CA THR A 234 14.72 2.58 11.80
C THR A 234 14.73 1.16 12.35
N SER A 235 15.51 0.87 13.39
CA SER A 235 15.64 -0.48 13.94
C SER A 235 14.36 -0.90 14.67
N PRO A 236 13.84 -2.12 14.46
CA PRO A 236 12.72 -2.63 15.26
C PRO A 236 13.04 -2.59 16.75
N GLY A 237 12.10 -2.11 17.56
CA GLY A 237 12.26 -1.90 18.99
C GLY A 237 12.76 -0.50 19.38
N THR A 238 13.16 0.34 18.43
CA THR A 238 13.47 1.76 18.72
C THR A 238 12.21 2.47 19.24
N GLU A 239 12.34 3.13 20.38
CA GLU A 239 11.28 3.93 21.00
C GLU A 239 11.35 5.37 20.50
N LEU A 240 10.23 5.91 20.04
CA LEU A 240 10.11 7.28 19.53
C LEU A 240 8.85 7.94 20.10
N THR A 241 8.75 9.26 19.98
CA THR A 241 7.57 10.01 20.41
C THR A 241 6.91 10.72 19.25
N VAL A 242 5.61 10.47 19.04
CA VAL A 242 4.77 11.27 18.13
C VAL A 242 4.18 12.44 18.89
N CYS A 243 4.30 13.63 18.32
CA CYS A 243 3.75 14.86 18.87
C CYS A 243 2.53 15.29 18.07
N THR A 244 1.35 15.15 18.68
CA THR A 244 0.08 15.48 18.03
C THR A 244 -0.47 16.80 18.54
N ALA A 245 -1.12 17.60 17.69
CA ALA A 245 -1.71 18.88 18.11
C ALA A 245 -2.65 18.71 19.34
N ALA A 246 -2.37 19.44 20.42
CA ALA A 246 -3.15 19.34 21.66
C ALA A 246 -4.57 19.91 21.49
N GLY A 247 -5.55 19.23 22.09
CA GLY A 247 -6.89 19.77 22.31
C GLY A 247 -7.37 19.36 23.71
N GLY A 248 -7.77 20.33 24.54
CA GLY A 248 -8.23 20.07 25.93
C GLY A 248 -7.18 20.31 27.02
N SER A 249 -7.61 20.28 28.29
CA SER A 249 -6.87 20.84 29.43
C SER A 249 -5.57 20.12 29.79
N ARG A 250 -4.53 20.96 29.88
CA ARG A 250 -3.13 20.76 30.27
C ARG A 250 -2.89 19.88 31.50
N GLY A 251 -2.15 18.81 31.26
CA GLY A 251 -1.32 18.09 32.23
C GLY A 251 -0.05 17.56 31.56
N ASP A 252 -0.22 16.92 30.39
CA ASP A 252 0.85 16.15 29.72
C ASP A 252 1.34 16.75 28.39
N CYS A 253 1.13 18.06 28.15
CA CYS A 253 1.52 18.67 26.87
C CYS A 253 3.00 19.11 26.86
N LEU A 254 3.73 18.77 25.80
CA LEU A 254 5.06 19.33 25.50
C LEU A 254 4.94 20.66 24.75
N GLN A 255 5.97 21.49 24.82
CA GLN A 255 6.12 22.69 24.00
C GLN A 255 7.17 22.44 22.93
N ILE A 256 6.74 22.35 21.66
CA ILE A 256 7.65 22.19 20.53
C ILE A 256 7.45 23.38 19.60
N ASN A 257 8.51 24.14 19.34
CA ASN A 257 8.47 25.36 18.52
C ASN A 257 7.33 26.33 18.91
N GLY A 258 7.04 26.46 20.21
CA GLY A 258 5.98 27.32 20.74
C GLY A 258 4.56 26.78 20.62
N GLN A 259 4.37 25.52 20.19
CA GLN A 259 3.09 24.84 20.11
C GLN A 259 2.94 23.80 21.22
N SER A 260 1.75 23.73 21.83
CA SER A 260 1.38 22.66 22.76
C SER A 260 1.02 21.39 22.00
N VAL A 261 1.73 20.30 22.28
CA VAL A 261 1.51 18.99 21.66
C VAL A 261 1.33 17.91 22.72
N LEU A 262 0.56 16.87 22.41
CA LEU A 262 0.44 15.68 23.25
C LEU A 262 1.43 14.62 22.75
N PRO A 263 2.41 14.22 23.58
CA PRO A 263 3.36 13.16 23.24
C PRO A 263 2.67 11.79 23.30
N ILE A 264 2.95 10.96 22.31
CA ILE A 264 2.49 9.58 22.22
C ILE A 264 3.71 8.71 22.01
N ALA A 265 4.02 7.87 22.99
CA ALA A 265 5.07 6.87 22.87
C ALA A 265 4.69 5.83 21.82
N ILE A 266 5.63 5.58 20.90
CA ILE A 266 5.52 4.58 19.86
C ILE A 266 6.76 3.69 19.83
N THR A 267 6.58 2.45 19.40
CA THR A 267 7.66 1.51 19.14
C THR A 267 7.77 1.24 17.63
N VAL A 268 8.97 1.33 17.07
CA VAL A 268 9.27 0.93 15.69
C VAL A 268 9.13 -0.59 15.55
N LEU A 269 8.42 -1.01 14.51
CA LEU A 269 8.19 -2.41 14.14
C LEU A 269 8.99 -2.76 12.89
N THR A 270 9.07 -4.06 12.57
CA THR A 270 9.48 -4.47 11.23
C THR A 270 8.54 -3.84 10.19
N ARG A 271 9.14 -3.29 9.12
CA ARG A 271 8.41 -2.58 8.05
C ARG A 271 7.25 -3.41 7.52
N PHE A 272 7.49 -4.70 7.28
CA PHE A 272 6.49 -5.65 6.83
C PHE A 272 6.35 -6.76 7.87
N PRO A 273 5.11 -7.12 8.28
CA PRO A 273 4.89 -8.17 9.27
C PRO A 273 5.51 -9.50 8.82
N GLU A 274 6.20 -10.16 9.75
CA GLU A 274 6.63 -11.54 9.55
C GLU A 274 5.48 -12.47 9.96
N LYS A 275 5.20 -13.48 9.13
CA LYS A 275 4.29 -14.59 9.49
C LYS A 275 5.16 -15.81 9.75
N ASP A 276 5.03 -16.42 10.92
CA ASP A 276 5.80 -17.60 11.36
C ASP A 276 7.33 -17.40 11.28
N GLY A 277 7.81 -16.19 11.62
CA GLY A 277 9.24 -15.84 11.57
C GLY A 277 9.81 -15.74 10.15
N LYS A 278 8.96 -15.69 9.13
CA LYS A 278 9.35 -15.50 7.72
C LYS A 278 8.85 -14.15 7.22
N LYS A 279 9.71 -13.47 6.45
CA LYS A 279 9.31 -12.32 5.65
C LYS A 279 8.16 -12.71 4.72
N PRO A 280 7.24 -11.77 4.39
CA PRO A 280 6.20 -12.03 3.41
C PRO A 280 6.78 -12.58 2.11
N ALA A 281 6.18 -13.63 1.55
CA ALA A 281 6.69 -14.32 0.36
C ALA A 281 6.95 -13.36 -0.82
N TRP A 282 6.16 -12.30 -0.93
CA TRP A 282 6.29 -11.30 -1.99
C TRP A 282 7.52 -10.39 -1.89
N MET A 283 8.23 -10.38 -0.76
CA MET A 283 9.51 -9.68 -0.60
C MET A 283 10.71 -10.51 -1.06
N ALA A 284 10.57 -11.82 -1.23
CA ALA A 284 11.71 -12.70 -1.52
C ALA A 284 12.28 -12.48 -2.93
N GLY A 285 11.58 -11.77 -3.84
CA GLY A 285 12.06 -11.54 -5.20
C GLY A 285 12.21 -12.82 -6.04
N GLU A 286 11.82 -13.97 -5.48
CA GLU A 286 11.80 -15.28 -6.10
C GLU A 286 10.34 -15.72 -6.22
N ASP A 287 9.78 -15.53 -7.41
CA ASP A 287 8.58 -16.19 -7.94
C ASP A 287 8.78 -16.45 -9.44
#